data_AF-A0A7K0S1P7-F1
#
_entry.id   AF-A0A7K0S1P7-F1
#
_cell.length_a   1.000
_cell.length_b   1.000
_cell.length_c   1.000
_cell.angle_alpha   90.00
_cell.angle_beta   90.00
_cell.angle_gamma   90.00
#
_symmetry.space_group_name_H-M   'P 1'
#
loop_
_entity.id
_entity.type
_entity.pdbx_description
1 polymer ?
#
loop_
_entity_poly.entity_id
_entity_poly.type
_entity_poly.pdbx_seq_one_letter_code
_entity_poly.pdbx_strand_id
1 'polypeptide(L)'
;PKGKVNNALVANVDLSPTIVAATGAKPLRATDGMSLFSVMKNQSKGRTAIPLEATRKLFVKPGAFPNPEDTPYYGVRTKDWMYAKYLETGDQELYDMVRDPAQMNNLAKKPGYSKQLAAMAKLALQLKTCKGKACVR
;
A
#
# COMPACT_ATOMS: atom_id res chain seq x y z
N PRO A 1 1.27 -18.12 -16.63
CA PRO A 1 1.80 -19.44 -17.06
C PRO A 1 2.07 -20.33 -15.85
N LYS A 2 1.84 -21.65 -15.94
CA LYS A 2 2.01 -22.59 -14.81
C LYS A 2 3.44 -22.48 -14.26
N GLY A 3 3.57 -22.36 -12.94
CA GLY A 3 4.86 -22.31 -12.23
C GLY A 3 5.66 -21.01 -12.37
N LYS A 4 5.13 -19.95 -13.02
CA LYS A 4 5.83 -18.67 -13.09
C LYS A 4 5.53 -17.78 -11.88
N VAL A 5 6.58 -17.15 -11.36
CA VAL A 5 6.50 -16.09 -10.35
C VAL A 5 6.50 -14.73 -11.05
N ASN A 6 5.64 -13.82 -10.59
CA ASN A 6 5.62 -12.42 -11.02
C ASN A 6 5.79 -11.52 -9.79
N ASN A 7 6.78 -10.63 -9.84
CA ASN A 7 7.15 -9.74 -8.74
C ASN A 7 6.54 -8.32 -8.89
N ALA A 8 5.51 -8.17 -9.73
CA ALA A 8 4.73 -6.95 -9.80
C ALA A 8 4.06 -6.67 -8.45
N LEU A 9 4.01 -5.39 -8.07
CA LEU A 9 3.18 -5.00 -6.94
C LEU A 9 1.72 -5.21 -7.31
N VAL A 10 0.97 -5.85 -6.42
CA VAL A 10 -0.46 -6.11 -6.51
C VAL A 10 -1.06 -5.97 -5.11
N ALA A 11 -2.37 -5.80 -5.01
CA ALA A 11 -3.04 -5.76 -3.70
C ALA A 11 -4.36 -6.54 -3.71
N ASN A 12 -4.88 -6.84 -2.52
CA ASN A 12 -6.12 -7.60 -2.35
C ASN A 12 -7.31 -6.98 -3.10
N VAL A 13 -7.34 -5.64 -3.23
CA VAL A 13 -8.37 -4.91 -3.98
C VAL A 13 -8.39 -5.22 -5.49
N ASP A 14 -7.32 -5.83 -6.05
CA ASP A 14 -7.25 -6.27 -7.45
C ASP A 14 -8.06 -7.53 -7.72
N LEU A 15 -8.40 -8.31 -6.69
CA LEU A 15 -9.16 -9.56 -6.86
C LEU A 15 -10.55 -9.30 -7.44
N SER A 16 -11.26 -8.30 -6.92
CA SER A 16 -12.61 -7.95 -7.38
C SER A 16 -12.67 -7.62 -8.89
N PRO A 17 -11.92 -6.63 -9.43
CA PRO A 17 -11.92 -6.36 -10.87
C PRO A 17 -11.33 -7.50 -11.71
N THR A 18 -10.48 -8.36 -11.14
CA THR A 18 -10.00 -9.57 -11.82
C THR A 18 -11.12 -10.60 -12.01
N ILE A 19 -11.92 -10.87 -10.97
CA ILE A 19 -13.07 -11.79 -11.03
C ILE A 19 -14.15 -11.26 -11.97
N VAL A 20 -14.43 -9.95 -11.92
CA VAL A 20 -15.35 -9.29 -12.86
C VAL A 20 -14.89 -9.48 -14.30
N ALA A 21 -13.62 -9.25 -14.59
CA ALA A 21 -13.04 -9.48 -15.92
C ALA A 21 -13.07 -10.96 -16.35
N ALA A 22 -12.96 -11.89 -15.41
CA ALA A 22 -12.96 -13.32 -15.68
C ALA A 22 -14.35 -13.87 -16.03
N THR A 23 -15.38 -13.32 -15.40
CA THR A 23 -16.77 -13.79 -15.53
C THR A 23 -17.58 -13.01 -16.57
N GLY A 24 -17.10 -11.84 -16.99
CA GLY A 24 -17.88 -10.91 -17.84
C GLY A 24 -19.01 -10.21 -17.09
N ALA A 25 -19.05 -10.31 -15.76
CA ALA A 25 -20.04 -9.62 -14.93
C ALA A 25 -19.91 -8.09 -15.06
N LYS A 26 -20.97 -7.37 -14.69
CA LYS A 26 -20.95 -5.91 -14.59
C LYS A 26 -20.69 -5.49 -13.13
N PRO A 27 -19.65 -4.69 -12.84
CA PRO A 27 -19.40 -4.24 -11.48
C PRO A 27 -20.51 -3.30 -11.02
N LEU A 28 -21.03 -3.53 -9.81
CA LEU A 28 -22.07 -2.69 -9.20
C LEU A 28 -21.51 -1.43 -8.52
N ARG A 29 -20.18 -1.37 -8.35
CA ARG A 29 -19.46 -0.26 -7.72
C ARG A 29 -18.16 -0.03 -8.47
N ALA A 30 -17.68 1.22 -8.46
CA ALA A 30 -16.32 1.50 -8.87
C ALA A 30 -15.34 0.78 -7.92
N THR A 31 -14.27 0.22 -8.47
CA THR A 31 -13.22 -0.48 -7.72
C THR A 31 -11.93 0.32 -7.80
N ASP A 32 -11.18 0.33 -6.70
CA ASP A 32 -9.85 0.97 -6.63
C ASP A 32 -8.72 0.07 -7.17
N GLY A 33 -9.02 -1.21 -7.41
CA GLY A 33 -8.09 -2.16 -8.02
C GLY A 33 -8.09 -2.15 -9.55
N MET A 34 -7.23 -3.00 -10.11
CA MET A 34 -7.12 -3.31 -11.53
C MET A 34 -7.21 -4.82 -11.78
N SER A 35 -7.62 -5.21 -13.00
CA SER A 35 -7.56 -6.61 -13.39
C SER A 35 -6.11 -7.08 -13.53
N LEU A 36 -5.80 -8.24 -12.96
CA LEU A 36 -4.45 -8.82 -12.98
C LEU A 36 -4.13 -9.59 -14.27
N PHE A 37 -5.05 -9.72 -15.23
CA PHE A 37 -4.79 -10.49 -16.45
C PHE A 37 -3.60 -9.96 -17.25
N SER A 38 -3.48 -8.64 -17.40
CA SER A 38 -2.34 -8.04 -18.10
C SER A 38 -1.03 -8.26 -17.34
N VAL A 39 -1.07 -8.26 -16.00
CA VAL A 39 0.09 -8.57 -15.15
C VAL A 39 0.50 -10.03 -15.31
N MET A 40 -0.46 -10.98 -15.24
CA MET A 40 -0.21 -12.41 -15.42
C MET A 40 0.34 -12.78 -16.80
N LYS A 41 0.02 -11.97 -17.83
CA LYS A 41 0.53 -12.10 -19.20
C LYS A 41 1.84 -11.33 -19.43
N ASN A 42 2.41 -10.68 -18.41
CA ASN A 42 3.57 -9.78 -18.53
C ASN A 42 3.37 -8.62 -19.53
N GLN A 43 2.13 -8.21 -19.75
CA GLN A 43 1.76 -7.07 -20.60
C GLN A 43 1.64 -5.77 -19.79
N SER A 44 1.70 -5.86 -18.46
CA SER A 44 1.74 -4.73 -17.54
C SER A 44 2.74 -5.01 -16.43
N LYS A 45 3.41 -3.96 -15.95
CA LYS A 45 4.28 -4.00 -14.76
C LYS A 45 3.49 -3.99 -13.44
N GLY A 46 2.15 -3.91 -13.52
CA GLY A 46 1.28 -3.71 -12.38
C GLY A 46 1.31 -2.27 -11.89
N ARG A 47 1.01 -2.09 -10.60
CA ARG A 47 1.03 -0.80 -9.92
C ARG A 47 2.44 -0.45 -9.48
N THR A 48 2.73 0.83 -9.35
CA THR A 48 3.98 1.39 -8.81
C THR A 48 3.89 1.64 -7.30
N ALA A 49 2.68 1.71 -6.75
CA ALA A 49 2.44 2.00 -5.34
C ALA A 49 1.17 1.31 -4.79
N ILE A 50 1.22 0.96 -3.50
CA ILE A 50 0.10 0.40 -2.73
C ILE A 50 -0.18 1.34 -1.56
N PRO A 51 -1.37 1.98 -1.47
CA PRO A 51 -1.75 2.69 -0.26
C PRO A 51 -1.89 1.72 0.91
N LEU A 52 -1.43 2.16 2.08
CA LEU A 52 -1.59 1.45 3.35
C LEU A 52 -2.44 2.33 4.27
N GLU A 53 -3.37 1.73 5.01
CA GLU A 53 -4.16 2.47 5.99
C GLU A 53 -4.69 1.58 7.11
N ALA A 54 -4.75 2.16 8.30
CA ALA A 54 -5.67 1.77 9.36
C ALA A 54 -6.41 3.03 9.79
N THR A 55 -7.72 3.07 9.56
CA THR A 55 -8.51 4.29 9.77
C THR A 55 -8.97 4.48 11.21
N ARG A 56 -8.91 3.41 12.02
CA ARG A 56 -9.34 3.36 13.42
C ARG A 56 -8.62 2.23 14.14
N LYS A 57 -8.65 2.27 15.47
CA LYS A 57 -8.19 1.15 16.33
C LYS A 57 -9.07 -0.08 16.10
N LEU A 58 -8.46 -1.24 15.94
CA LEU A 58 -9.13 -2.52 15.70
C LEU A 58 -9.40 -3.29 17.01
N PHE A 59 -8.60 -3.06 18.05
CA PHE A 59 -8.61 -3.79 19.32
C PHE A 59 -8.96 -2.88 20.51
N VAL A 60 -10.19 -2.36 20.49
CA VAL A 60 -10.75 -1.47 21.53
C VAL A 60 -11.47 -2.22 22.67
N LYS A 61 -11.26 -3.53 22.82
CA LYS A 61 -11.99 -4.34 23.81
C LYS A 61 -11.45 -4.16 25.24
N PRO A 62 -12.31 -4.06 26.27
CA PRO A 62 -11.88 -4.16 27.67
C PRO A 62 -11.11 -5.46 27.91
N GLY A 63 -9.93 -5.38 28.52
CA GLY A 63 -9.05 -6.53 28.76
C GLY A 63 -8.18 -6.96 27.58
N ALA A 64 -8.29 -6.29 26.42
CA ALA A 64 -7.29 -6.44 25.37
C ALA A 64 -5.97 -5.82 25.84
N PHE A 65 -4.85 -6.51 25.63
CA PHE A 65 -3.54 -5.91 25.80
C PHE A 65 -3.46 -4.69 24.87
N PRO A 66 -3.20 -3.48 25.39
CA PRO A 66 -3.03 -2.31 24.54
C PRO A 66 -1.87 -2.59 23.60
N ASN A 67 -2.15 -2.71 22.30
CA ASN A 67 -1.12 -2.71 21.28
C ASN A 67 -0.88 -1.24 20.89
N PRO A 68 0.26 -0.63 21.23
CA PRO A 68 0.56 0.75 20.85
C PRO A 68 0.54 0.96 19.32
N GLU A 69 0.75 -0.11 18.55
CA GLU A 69 0.74 -0.10 17.09
C GLU A 69 -0.67 -0.14 16.49
N ASP A 70 -1.70 -0.44 17.30
CA ASP A 70 -3.11 -0.34 16.89
C ASP A 70 -3.59 1.12 16.99
N THR A 71 -2.96 1.99 16.20
CA THR A 71 -3.29 3.41 16.11
C THR A 71 -3.49 3.81 14.65
N PRO A 72 -4.42 4.75 14.36
CA PRO A 72 -4.71 5.12 12.98
C PRO A 72 -3.48 5.64 12.25
N TYR A 73 -3.28 5.16 11.03
CA TYR A 73 -2.17 5.59 10.17
C TYR A 73 -2.57 5.57 8.69
N TYR A 74 -1.78 6.25 7.88
CA TYR A 74 -1.77 6.06 6.43
C TYR A 74 -0.34 5.99 5.92
N GLY A 75 -0.15 5.34 4.79
CA GLY A 75 1.16 5.08 4.24
C GLY A 75 1.13 4.69 2.78
N VAL A 76 2.31 4.38 2.25
CA VAL A 76 2.47 3.85 0.90
C VAL A 76 3.66 2.92 0.82
N ARG A 77 3.48 1.80 0.13
CA ARG A 77 4.53 0.86 -0.25
C ARG A 77 4.75 0.96 -1.76
N THR A 78 5.96 1.32 -2.19
CA THR A 78 6.39 1.20 -3.60
C THR A 78 7.18 -0.09 -3.77
N LYS A 79 8.03 -0.24 -4.80
CA LYS A 79 8.95 -1.39 -4.88
C LYS A 79 10.16 -1.20 -3.96
N ASP A 80 10.60 0.04 -3.81
CA ASP A 80 11.89 0.35 -3.19
C ASP A 80 11.74 0.98 -1.80
N TRP A 81 10.54 1.46 -1.44
CA TRP A 81 10.32 2.19 -0.20
C TRP A 81 8.99 1.82 0.48
N MET A 82 8.99 1.87 1.80
CA MET A 82 7.79 1.88 2.64
C MET A 82 7.78 3.17 3.44
N TYR A 83 6.62 3.82 3.50
CA TYR A 83 6.38 4.96 4.37
C TYR A 83 5.06 4.79 5.11
N ALA A 84 5.03 5.22 6.38
CA ALA A 84 3.81 5.36 7.17
C ALA A 84 3.85 6.64 8.00
N LYS A 85 2.67 7.19 8.30
CA LYS A 85 2.46 8.27 9.26
C LYS A 85 1.32 7.95 10.20
N TYR A 86 1.63 7.93 11.49
CA TYR A 86 0.66 7.75 12.56
C TYR A 86 -0.08 9.08 12.82
N LEU A 87 -1.40 9.01 12.90
CA LEU A 87 -2.26 10.19 12.98
C LEU A 87 -2.30 10.77 14.40
N GLU A 88 -2.15 9.94 15.42
CA GLU A 88 -2.22 10.37 16.83
C GLU A 88 -0.91 11.05 17.28
N THR A 89 0.24 10.46 16.99
CA THR A 89 1.55 10.99 17.43
C THR A 89 2.22 11.89 16.39
N GLY A 90 1.83 11.75 15.12
CA GLY A 90 2.52 12.40 14.01
C GLY A 90 3.83 11.72 13.62
N ASP A 91 4.22 10.63 14.29
CA ASP A 91 5.43 9.88 13.97
C ASP A 91 5.39 9.36 12.53
N GLN A 92 6.57 9.34 11.92
CA GLN A 92 6.75 8.90 10.56
C GLN A 92 7.77 7.77 10.51
N GLU A 93 7.50 6.85 9.60
CA GLU A 93 8.39 5.76 9.27
C GLU A 93 8.81 5.84 7.81
N LEU A 94 10.08 5.50 7.56
CA LEU A 94 10.61 5.37 6.22
C LEU A 94 11.61 4.21 6.20
N TYR A 95 11.32 3.19 5.41
CA TYR A 95 12.18 2.03 5.24
C TYR A 95 12.59 1.88 3.78
N ASP A 96 13.88 1.59 3.57
CA ASP A 96 14.42 1.20 2.28
C ASP A 96 14.17 -0.29 2.08
N MET A 97 13.25 -0.64 1.20
CA MET A 97 12.80 -2.02 1.05
C MET A 97 13.75 -2.88 0.21
N VAL A 98 14.78 -2.28 -0.37
CA VAL A 98 15.84 -2.99 -1.09
C VAL A 98 16.96 -3.37 -0.11
N ARG A 99 17.40 -2.42 0.72
CA ARG A 99 18.51 -2.60 1.67
C ARG A 99 18.06 -3.16 3.01
N ASP A 100 16.82 -2.90 3.42
CA ASP A 100 16.22 -3.31 4.68
C ASP A 100 14.81 -3.89 4.46
N PRO A 101 14.71 -5.06 3.79
CA PRO A 101 13.42 -5.70 3.53
C PRO A 101 12.69 -6.13 4.82
N ALA A 102 13.43 -6.30 5.92
CA ALA A 102 12.90 -6.61 7.24
C ALA A 102 12.38 -5.37 7.99
N GLN A 103 12.62 -4.15 7.47
CA GLN A 103 12.14 -2.89 8.04
C GLN A 103 12.63 -2.65 9.46
N MET A 104 13.89 -3.00 9.74
CA MET A 104 14.47 -2.90 11.08
C MET A 104 15.04 -1.51 11.40
N ASN A 105 15.26 -0.67 10.38
CA ASN A 105 15.97 0.61 10.50
C ASN A 105 15.10 1.75 9.97
N ASN A 106 14.39 2.44 10.86
CA ASN A 106 13.61 3.61 10.48
C ASN A 106 14.53 4.80 10.09
N LEU A 107 14.41 5.24 8.83
CA LEU A 107 15.22 6.29 8.23
C LEU A 107 14.59 7.69 8.33
N ALA A 108 13.37 7.82 8.85
CA ALA A 108 12.61 9.08 8.81
C ALA A 108 13.31 10.26 9.51
N LYS A 109 14.09 9.98 10.57
CA LYS A 109 14.87 10.99 11.32
C LYS A 109 16.36 10.99 10.98
N LYS A 110 16.80 10.19 9.99
CA LYS A 110 18.21 10.09 9.61
C LYS A 110 18.60 11.20 8.63
N PRO A 111 19.79 11.81 8.79
CA PRO A 111 20.29 12.79 7.83
C PRO A 111 20.42 12.17 6.44
N GLY A 112 20.13 12.95 5.40
CA GLY A 112 20.19 12.50 3.99
C GLY A 112 18.90 11.93 3.41
N TYR A 113 17.89 11.59 4.23
CA TYR A 113 16.65 10.98 3.75
C TYR A 113 15.45 11.94 3.67
N SER A 114 15.62 13.23 4.03
CA SER A 114 14.53 14.21 4.08
C SER A 114 13.79 14.37 2.74
N LYS A 115 14.52 14.38 1.62
CA LYS A 115 13.94 14.45 0.27
C LYS A 115 13.09 13.21 -0.06
N GLN A 116 13.59 12.03 0.30
CA GLN A 116 12.88 10.76 0.06
C GLN A 116 11.64 10.65 0.97
N LEU A 117 11.77 11.04 2.24
CA LEU A 117 10.65 11.12 3.18
C LEU A 117 9.54 12.03 2.64
N ALA A 118 9.89 13.23 2.17
CA ALA A 118 8.93 14.18 1.61
C ALA A 118 8.25 13.64 0.34
N ALA A 119 9.00 12.96 -0.53
CA ALA A 119 8.45 12.35 -1.74
C ALA A 119 7.44 11.24 -1.42
N MET A 120 7.80 10.35 -0.49
CA MET A 120 6.92 9.26 -0.03
C MET A 120 5.70 9.79 0.72
N ALA A 121 5.86 10.79 1.58
CA ALA A 121 4.76 11.45 2.27
C ALA A 121 3.77 12.10 1.29
N LYS A 122 4.26 12.78 0.25
CA LYS A 122 3.42 13.35 -0.81
C LYS A 122 2.65 12.26 -1.55
N LEU A 123 3.32 11.15 -1.91
CA LEU A 123 2.66 10.03 -2.59
C LEU A 123 1.59 9.38 -1.71
N ALA A 124 1.89 9.14 -0.43
CA ALA A 124 0.95 8.60 0.54
C ALA A 124 -0.30 9.48 0.66
N LEU A 125 -0.13 10.81 0.74
CA LEU A 125 -1.25 11.74 0.81
C LEU A 125 -2.10 11.73 -0.47
N GLN A 126 -1.47 11.63 -1.64
CA GLN A 126 -2.18 11.54 -2.92
C GLN A 126 -3.00 10.25 -3.03
N LEU A 127 -2.48 9.13 -2.54
CA LEU A 127 -3.18 7.86 -2.58
C LEU A 127 -4.22 7.73 -1.47
N LYS A 128 -4.03 8.38 -0.31
CA LYS A 128 -5.03 8.40 0.77
C LYS A 128 -6.40 8.91 0.31
N THR A 129 -6.43 9.84 -0.63
CA THR A 129 -7.67 10.48 -1.12
C THR A 129 -8.10 9.99 -2.50
N CYS A 130 -7.41 8.99 -3.07
CA CYS A 130 -7.72 8.47 -4.38
C CYS A 130 -9.09 7.74 -4.39
N LYS A 131 -9.70 7.66 -5.57
CA LYS A 131 -10.92 6.86 -5.80
C LYS A 131 -10.88 6.25 -7.20
N GLY A 132 -11.32 5.01 -7.31
CA GLY A 132 -11.38 4.25 -8.56
C GLY A 132 -10.03 4.19 -9.26
N LYS A 133 -10.02 4.47 -10.56
CA LYS A 133 -8.81 4.41 -11.40
C LYS A 133 -7.68 5.34 -10.92
N ALA A 134 -7.98 6.40 -10.17
CA ALA A 134 -6.95 7.28 -9.61
C ALA A 134 -6.07 6.60 -8.54
N CYS A 135 -6.54 5.47 -7.98
CA CYS A 135 -5.77 4.64 -7.04
C CYS A 135 -4.78 3.69 -7.72
N VAL A 136 -4.90 3.48 -9.03
CA VAL A 136 -4.02 2.62 -9.81
C VAL A 136 -2.92 3.48 -10.43
N ARG A 137 -1.81 3.62 -9.71
CA ARG A 137 -0.57 4.25 -10.17
C ARG A 137 0.50 3.20 -10.39
#